data_AF-A0A059X1Y4-F1
#
_entry.id   AF-A0A059X1Y4-F1
#
_cell.length_a   1.000
_cell.length_b   1.000
_cell.length_c   1.000
_cell.angle_alpha   90.00
_cell.angle_beta   90.00
_cell.angle_gamma   90.00
#
_symmetry.space_group_name_H-M   'P 1'
#
loop_
_entity.id
_entity.type
_entity.pdbx_description
1 polymer ?
#
loop_
_entity_poly.entity_id
_entity_poly.type
_entity_poly.pdbx_seq_one_letter_code
_entity_poly.pdbx_strand_id
1 'polypeptide(L)'
;MKAKGRFPDDILAAIRDGKIIGLRAGAGPHRFIGIWAVVVEGRVFVRSWSLKPRSWYRTFLEEPRGAVNVGGREIPIRAVHTRSERLKSAIDRAYLEKYNTPGSVRYARDLGSPRSRDTTTELTPL
;
A
#
# COMPACT_ATOMS: atom_id res chain seq x y z
N MET A 1 3.74 -25.35 5.99
CA MET A 1 3.85 -24.00 5.39
C MET A 1 2.66 -23.19 5.87
N LYS A 2 2.83 -22.25 6.82
CA LYS A 2 1.71 -21.40 7.28
C LYS A 2 1.31 -20.48 6.12
N ALA A 3 0.02 -20.46 5.77
CA ALA A 3 -0.52 -19.48 4.85
C ALA A 3 -0.10 -18.09 5.36
N LYS A 4 0.71 -17.36 4.59
CA LYS A 4 1.10 -15.99 4.93
C LYS A 4 -0.19 -15.19 5.11
N GLY A 5 -0.35 -14.56 6.28
CA GLY A 5 -1.58 -13.89 6.70
C GLY A 5 -2.13 -13.04 5.57
N ARG A 6 -3.39 -13.31 5.19
CA ARG A 6 -4.16 -12.40 4.34
C ARG A 6 -4.98 -11.51 5.25
N PHE A 7 -5.28 -10.31 4.78
CA PHE A 7 -6.27 -9.50 5.48
C PHE A 7 -7.62 -10.22 5.45
N PRO A 8 -8.42 -10.12 6.53
CA PRO A 8 -9.81 -10.54 6.53
C PRO A 8 -10.59 -9.91 5.37
N ASP A 9 -11.60 -10.60 4.85
CA ASP A 9 -12.35 -10.16 3.66
C ASP A 9 -13.05 -8.81 3.88
N ASP A 10 -13.53 -8.54 5.08
CA ASP A 10 -14.15 -7.27 5.46
C ASP A 10 -13.12 -6.12 5.49
N ILE A 11 -11.87 -6.39 5.90
CA ILE A 11 -10.77 -5.43 5.77
C ILE A 11 -10.41 -5.21 4.30
N LEU A 12 -10.33 -6.26 3.49
CA LEU A 12 -10.07 -6.12 2.06
C LEU A 12 -11.14 -5.29 1.37
N ALA A 13 -12.41 -5.50 1.72
CA ALA A 13 -13.52 -4.68 1.23
C ALA A 13 -13.37 -3.21 1.68
N ALA A 14 -13.12 -2.97 2.96
CA ALA A 14 -12.90 -1.61 3.48
C ALA A 14 -11.73 -0.89 2.80
N ILE A 15 -10.62 -1.60 2.51
CA ILE A 15 -9.50 -1.05 1.75
C ILE A 15 -9.90 -0.81 0.30
N ARG A 16 -10.65 -1.71 -0.34
CA ARG A 16 -11.09 -1.56 -1.74
C ARG A 16 -11.98 -0.33 -1.92
N ASP A 17 -12.95 -0.15 -1.02
CA ASP A 17 -13.99 0.88 -1.14
C ASP A 17 -13.51 2.23 -0.58
N GLY A 18 -12.65 2.20 0.45
CA GLY A 18 -12.07 3.39 1.06
C GLY A 18 -11.04 4.08 0.16
N LYS A 19 -11.00 5.42 0.19
CA LYS A 19 -10.03 6.20 -0.61
C LYS A 19 -8.63 6.18 -0.01
N ILE A 20 -8.51 6.12 1.31
CA ILE A 20 -7.26 6.26 2.05
C ILE A 20 -7.22 5.24 3.18
N ILE A 21 -6.04 4.67 3.44
CA ILE A 21 -5.75 3.93 4.67
C ILE A 21 -4.77 4.74 5.52
N GLY A 22 -4.82 4.55 6.83
CA GLY A 22 -3.73 4.98 7.71
C GLY A 22 -2.56 4.01 7.58
N LEU A 23 -1.35 4.52 7.39
CA LEU A 23 -0.11 3.75 7.45
C LEU A 23 0.83 4.34 8.49
N ARG A 24 1.37 3.49 9.36
CA ARG A 24 2.50 3.78 10.24
C ARG A 24 3.65 2.86 9.88
N ALA A 25 4.76 3.43 9.44
CA ALA A 25 5.98 2.68 9.11
C ALA A 25 6.94 2.68 10.30
N GLY A 26 7.58 1.54 10.56
CA GLY A 26 8.48 1.33 11.70
C GLY A 26 7.75 1.04 13.02
N ALA A 27 8.51 0.58 14.00
CA ALA A 27 8.04 0.35 15.38
C ALA A 27 8.13 1.60 16.27
N GLY A 28 8.84 2.64 15.81
CA GLY A 28 8.94 3.92 16.53
C GLY A 28 7.62 4.69 16.64
N PRO A 29 7.59 5.81 17.39
CA PRO A 29 6.41 6.65 17.63
C PRO A 29 6.05 7.50 16.40
N HIS A 30 5.91 6.86 15.25
CA HIS A 30 5.48 7.50 14.02
C HIS A 30 3.96 7.68 14.03
N ARG A 31 3.47 8.80 13.50
CA ARG A 31 2.03 9.00 13.29
C ARG A 31 1.54 8.15 12.13
N PHE A 32 0.25 7.81 12.15
CA PHE A 32 -0.43 7.33 10.95
C PHE A 32 -0.50 8.44 9.91
N ILE A 33 -0.15 8.11 8.67
CA ILE A 33 -0.33 8.99 7.52
C ILE A 33 -1.36 8.39 6.58
N GLY A 34 -2.17 9.24 5.96
CA GLY A 34 -3.10 8.83 4.92
C GLY A 34 -2.35 8.49 3.63
N ILE A 35 -2.48 7.26 3.15
CA ILE A 35 -1.94 6.84 1.85
C ILE A 35 -2.99 6.13 1.00
N TRP A 36 -2.73 6.08 -0.30
CA TRP A 36 -3.52 5.28 -1.23
C TRP A 36 -3.06 3.83 -1.21
N ALA A 37 -4.02 2.93 -1.38
CA ALA A 37 -3.80 1.49 -1.41
C ALA A 37 -4.77 0.84 -2.38
N VAL A 38 -4.34 -0.25 -3.01
CA VAL A 38 -5.17 -1.07 -3.90
C VAL A 38 -5.14 -2.53 -3.46
N VAL A 39 -6.23 -3.24 -3.76
CA VAL A 39 -6.33 -4.68 -3.56
C VAL A 39 -6.19 -5.39 -4.90
N VAL A 40 -5.21 -6.28 -5.03
CA VAL A 40 -4.98 -7.09 -6.22
C VAL A 40 -4.79 -8.54 -5.79
N GLU A 41 -5.54 -9.47 -6.37
CA GLU A 41 -5.46 -10.91 -6.04
C GLU A 41 -5.61 -11.20 -4.52
N GLY A 42 -6.46 -10.42 -3.83
CA GLY A 42 -6.67 -10.53 -2.38
C GLY A 42 -5.51 -10.05 -1.51
N ARG A 43 -4.59 -9.26 -2.08
CA ARG A 43 -3.40 -8.71 -1.41
C ARG A 43 -3.41 -7.19 -1.50
N VAL A 44 -2.84 -6.51 -0.51
CA VAL A 44 -2.85 -5.05 -0.41
C VAL A 44 -1.51 -4.49 -0.86
N PHE A 45 -1.54 -3.52 -1.78
CA PHE A 45 -0.34 -2.89 -2.33
C PHE A 45 -0.38 -1.37 -2.22
N VAL A 46 0.78 -0.79 -1.97
CA VAL A 46 1.02 0.66 -1.86
C VAL A 46 2.24 1.06 -2.67
N ARG A 47 2.29 2.34 -3.09
CA ARG A 47 3.43 2.93 -3.82
C ARG A 47 3.72 4.34 -3.33
N SER A 48 5.00 4.67 -3.28
CA SER A 48 5.48 5.99 -2.89
C SER A 48 5.61 6.89 -4.12
N TRP A 49 4.94 8.04 -4.08
CA TRP A 49 5.01 9.02 -5.15
C TRP A 49 6.24 9.94 -5.07
N SER A 50 6.63 10.38 -3.86
CA SER A 50 7.65 11.45 -3.69
C SER A 50 9.06 10.97 -3.33
N LEU A 51 9.24 9.73 -2.86
CA LEU A 51 10.54 9.12 -2.50
C LEU A 51 11.45 9.99 -1.60
N LYS A 52 10.86 10.87 -0.78
CA LYS A 52 11.59 11.76 0.13
C LYS A 52 12.43 10.97 1.15
N PRO A 53 13.54 11.55 1.69
CA PRO A 53 14.40 10.88 2.66
C PRO A 53 13.69 10.34 3.90
N ARG A 54 12.70 11.07 4.44
CA ARG A 54 11.91 10.65 5.60
C ARG A 54 10.54 10.09 5.22
N SER A 55 10.46 9.37 4.10
CA SER A 55 9.21 8.75 3.63
C SER A 55 9.01 7.37 4.24
N TRP A 56 7.75 6.99 4.42
CA TRP A 56 7.36 5.65 4.88
C TRP A 56 8.03 4.52 4.08
N TYR A 57 8.28 4.74 2.79
CA TYR A 57 8.93 3.76 1.92
C TYR A 57 10.38 3.52 2.34
N ARG A 58 11.15 4.59 2.62
CA ARG A 58 12.52 4.43 3.10
C ARG A 58 12.56 3.80 4.49
N THR A 59 11.64 4.18 5.37
CA THR A 59 11.49 3.51 6.67
C THR A 59 11.26 2.01 6.51
N PHE A 60 10.42 1.57 5.57
CA PHE A 60 10.20 0.13 5.32
C PHE A 60 11.39 -0.60 4.69
N LEU A 61 12.33 0.10 4.03
CA LEU A 61 13.58 -0.49 3.57
C LEU A 61 14.52 -0.83 4.74
N GLU A 62 14.48 -0.02 5.80
CA GLU A 62 15.31 -0.19 7.01
C GLU A 62 14.64 -1.13 8.02
N GLU A 63 13.34 -0.91 8.28
CA GLU A 63 12.52 -1.67 9.21
C GLU A 63 11.19 -2.08 8.54
N PRO A 64 11.02 -3.34 8.11
CA PRO A 64 9.85 -3.77 7.35
C PRO A 64 8.61 -4.02 8.23
N ARG A 65 8.56 -3.46 9.45
CA ARG A 65 7.43 -3.58 10.39
C ARG A 65 6.64 -2.29 10.40
N GLY A 66 5.34 -2.39 10.65
CA GLY A 66 4.48 -1.24 10.78
C GLY A 66 3.07 -1.63 11.17
N ALA A 67 2.14 -0.70 10.98
CA ALA A 67 0.72 -0.95 11.17
C ALA A 67 -0.11 -0.20 10.13
N VAL A 68 -1.27 -0.75 9.79
CA VAL A 68 -2.31 -0.03 9.06
C VAL A 68 -3.48 0.27 9.96
N ASN A 69 -4.13 1.40 9.74
CA ASN A 69 -5.44 1.71 10.33
C ASN A 69 -6.49 1.72 9.22
N VAL A 70 -7.48 0.83 9.34
CA VAL A 70 -8.57 0.66 8.37
C VAL A 70 -9.88 0.50 9.14
N GLY A 71 -10.84 1.39 8.90
CA GLY A 71 -12.15 1.33 9.57
C GLY A 71 -12.03 1.37 11.10
N GLY A 72 -11.08 2.14 11.64
CA GLY A 72 -10.84 2.24 13.08
C GLY A 72 -10.03 1.10 13.69
N ARG A 73 -9.68 0.06 12.92
CA ARG A 73 -8.89 -1.09 13.39
C ARG A 73 -7.42 -0.90 13.05
N GLU A 74 -6.56 -0.98 14.06
CA GLU A 74 -5.10 -1.06 13.87
C GLU A 74 -4.69 -2.52 13.67
N ILE A 75 -4.00 -2.78 12.55
CA ILE A 75 -3.54 -4.11 12.17
C ILE A 75 -2.03 -4.06 11.99
N PRO A 76 -1.24 -4.81 12.77
CA PRO A 76 0.19 -4.95 12.56
C PRO A 76 0.48 -5.59 11.20
N ILE A 77 1.45 -5.04 10.48
CA ILE A 77 1.84 -5.52 9.15
C ILE A 77 3.35 -5.71 9.02
N ARG A 78 3.72 -6.49 8.01
CA ARG A 78 5.05 -6.51 7.42
C ARG A 78 5.00 -6.02 5.97
N ALA A 79 5.94 -5.14 5.63
CA ALA A 79 6.18 -4.68 4.27
C ALA A 79 7.00 -5.71 3.47
N VAL A 80 6.56 -6.03 2.25
CA VAL A 80 7.25 -6.95 1.33
C VAL A 80 7.38 -6.28 -0.04
N HIS A 81 8.61 -6.13 -0.53
CA HIS A 81 8.85 -5.53 -1.84
C HIS A 81 8.70 -6.55 -2.97
N THR A 82 7.91 -6.21 -3.98
CA THR A 82 7.69 -7.08 -5.14
C THR A 82 8.46 -6.58 -6.37
N ARG A 83 9.12 -7.52 -7.06
CA ARG A 83 9.78 -7.29 -8.36
C ARG A 83 8.97 -7.81 -9.54
N SER A 84 7.78 -8.37 -9.30
CA SER A 84 6.97 -8.98 -10.36
C SER A 84 6.34 -7.91 -11.25
N GLU A 85 6.79 -7.84 -12.51
CA GLU A 85 6.22 -6.92 -13.50
C GLU A 85 4.75 -7.21 -13.81
N ARG A 86 4.35 -8.49 -13.81
CA ARG A 86 2.95 -8.92 -13.94
C ARG A 86 2.09 -8.30 -12.83
N LEU A 87 2.52 -8.41 -11.57
CA LEU A 87 1.81 -7.80 -10.45
C LEU A 87 1.79 -6.28 -10.55
N LYS A 88 2.93 -5.66 -10.88
CA LYS A 88 3.00 -4.21 -11.04
C LYS A 88 2.01 -3.71 -12.09
N SER A 89 1.87 -4.38 -13.23
CA SER A 89 0.87 -4.01 -14.25
C SER A 89 -0.58 -4.23 -13.80
N ALA A 90 -0.86 -5.26 -13.00
CA ALA A 90 -2.18 -5.42 -12.37
C ALA A 90 -2.48 -4.28 -11.37
N ILE A 91 -1.47 -3.86 -10.60
CA ILE A 91 -1.55 -2.76 -9.64
C ILE A 91 -1.76 -1.41 -10.35
N ASP A 92 -1.12 -1.18 -11.50
CA ASP A 92 -1.36 0.03 -12.31
C ASP A 92 -2.83 0.19 -12.67
N ARG A 93 -3.43 -0.90 -13.20
CA ARG A 93 -4.85 -0.92 -13.55
C ARG A 93 -5.73 -0.66 -12.33
N ALA A 94 -5.43 -1.32 -11.21
CA ALA A 94 -6.18 -1.13 -9.98
C ALA A 94 -6.13 0.31 -9.45
N TYR A 95 -4.99 1.00 -9.58
CA TYR A 95 -4.90 2.42 -9.23
C TYR A 95 -5.77 3.28 -10.15
N LEU A 96 -5.70 3.05 -11.46
CA LEU A 96 -6.48 3.81 -12.44
C LEU A 96 -7.98 3.58 -12.28
N GLU A 97 -8.42 2.35 -11.99
CA GLU A 97 -9.82 2.01 -11.75
C GLU A 97 -10.35 2.66 -10.47
N LYS A 98 -9.61 2.53 -9.37
CA LYS A 98 -10.05 3.01 -8.05
C LYS A 98 -10.01 4.54 -7.91
N TYR A 99 -9.05 5.19 -8.57
CA TYR A 99 -8.77 6.62 -8.47
C TYR A 99 -8.97 7.33 -9.82
N ASN A 100 -10.14 7.13 -10.44
CA ASN A 100 -10.49 7.59 -11.79
C ASN A 100 -11.14 8.99 -11.89
N THR A 101 -11.30 9.73 -10.79
CA THR A 101 -11.95 11.06 -10.86
C THR A 101 -11.01 12.10 -11.48
N PRO A 102 -11.51 13.21 -12.04
CA PRO A 102 -10.66 14.25 -12.64
C PRO A 102 -9.56 14.76 -11.70
N GLY A 103 -9.85 14.86 -10.40
CA GLY A 103 -8.89 15.30 -9.38
C GLY A 103 -7.86 14.24 -8.98
N SER A 104 -8.15 12.94 -9.16
CA SER A 104 -7.27 11.85 -8.71
C SER A 104 -6.53 11.15 -9.85
N VAL A 105 -7.08 11.16 -11.06
CA VAL A 105 -6.61 10.33 -12.19
C VAL A 105 -5.17 10.66 -12.60
N ARG A 106 -4.76 11.93 -12.49
CA ARG A 106 -3.38 12.34 -12.76
C ARG A 106 -2.40 11.65 -11.81
N TYR A 107 -2.71 11.65 -10.51
CA TYR A 107 -1.87 10.99 -9.50
C TYR A 107 -1.87 9.47 -9.66
N ALA A 108 -3.00 8.87 -10.03
CA ALA A 108 -3.10 7.45 -10.33
C ALA A 108 -2.18 7.05 -11.51
N ARG A 109 -2.12 7.87 -12.56
CA ARG A 109 -1.18 7.69 -13.68
C ARG A 109 0.28 7.83 -13.24
N ASP A 110 0.60 8.84 -12.44
CA ASP A 110 1.96 9.03 -11.92
C ASP A 110 2.44 7.86 -11.06
N LEU A 111 1.53 7.21 -10.32
CA LEU A 111 1.82 5.99 -9.56
C LEU A 111 2.17 4.80 -10.47
N GLY A 112 1.81 4.82 -11.75
CA GLY A 112 2.23 3.85 -12.77
C GLY A 112 3.60 4.15 -13.41
N SER A 113 4.24 5.29 -13.10
CA SER A 113 5.58 5.60 -13.62
C SER A 113 6.64 4.59 -13.13
N PRO A 114 7.75 4.37 -13.87
CA PRO A 114 8.82 3.47 -13.46
C PRO A 114 9.31 3.73 -12.03
N ARG A 115 9.50 5.02 -11.70
CA ARG A 115 9.93 5.46 -10.37
C ARG A 115 9.00 5.02 -9.26
N SER A 116 7.68 5.17 -9.45
CA SER A 116 6.69 4.74 -8.46
C SER A 116 6.54 3.21 -8.42
N ARG A 117 6.62 2.55 -9.58
CA ARG A 117 6.57 1.09 -9.71
C ARG A 117 7.68 0.39 -8.93
N ASP A 118 8.87 0.97 -8.86
CA ASP A 118 10.00 0.40 -8.09
C ASP A 118 9.77 0.44 -6.58
N THR A 119 8.82 1.25 -6.11
CA THR A 119 8.44 1.35 -4.70
C THR A 119 7.27 0.43 -4.32
N THR A 120 6.88 -0.50 -5.20
CA THR A 120 5.72 -1.35 -4.95
C THR A 120 5.96 -2.22 -3.71
N THR A 121 5.17 -1.94 -2.68
CA THR A 121 5.22 -2.64 -1.40
C THR A 121 3.89 -3.33 -1.17
N GLU A 122 3.94 -4.63 -0.94
CA GLU A 122 2.84 -5.40 -0.38
C GLU A 122 2.79 -5.20 1.13
N LEU A 123 1.59 -5.01 1.66
CA LEU A 123 1.34 -5.02 3.09
C LEU A 123 0.75 -6.38 3.46
N THR A 124 1.42 -7.09 4.36
CA THR A 124 1.00 -8.42 4.84
C THR A 124 0.68 -8.35 6.33
N PRO A 125 -0.53 -8.74 6.79
CA PRO A 125 -0.82 -8.77 8.22
C PRO A 125 0.04 -9.81 8.94
N LEU A 126 0.40 -9.50 10.19
CA LEU A 126 1.15 -10.37 11.09
C LEU A 126 0.26 -11.35 11.85
#